data_AF-A0A4Q6GHC0-F1
#
_entry.id   AF-A0A4Q6GHC0-F1
#
_cell.length_a   1.000
_cell.length_b   1.000
_cell.length_c   1.000
_cell.angle_alpha   90.00
_cell.angle_beta   90.00
_cell.angle_gamma   90.00
#
_symmetry.space_group_name_H-M   'P 1'
#
loop_
_entity.id
_entity.type
_entity.pdbx_description
1 polymer ?
#
loop_
_entity_poly.entity_id
_entity_poly.type
_entity_poly.pdbx_seq_one_letter_code
_entity_poly.pdbx_strand_id
1 'polypeptide(L)' 'ANAAEWTLESVSAALHDTAAGLGLGMGKVAQPLRVAITGTQVSPDISQTVYLAGRGQALKRIDAALMKLPADA' A
#
# COMPACT_ATOMS: atom_id res chain seq x y z
N ALA A 1 -20.06 -0.89 -0.36
CA ALA A 1 -19.40 0.43 -0.35
C ALA A 1 -18.90 0.71 -1.76
N ASN A 2 -19.23 1.87 -2.34
CA ASN A 2 -18.70 2.29 -3.65
C ASN A 2 -17.18 2.36 -3.51
N ALA A 3 -16.47 1.37 -4.05
CA ALA A 3 -15.04 1.45 -4.12
C ALA A 3 -14.71 2.56 -5.13
N ALA A 4 -13.92 3.55 -4.70
CA ALA A 4 -13.41 4.56 -5.61
C ALA A 4 -12.80 3.89 -6.85
N GLU A 5 -12.96 4.54 -8.01
CA GLU A 5 -12.33 4.08 -9.25
C GLU A 5 -10.83 3.89 -9.03
N TRP A 6 -10.24 2.85 -9.63
CA TRP A 6 -8.82 2.57 -9.48
C TRP A 6 -8.01 3.48 -10.41
N THR A 7 -7.74 4.69 -9.97
CA THR A 7 -6.89 5.68 -10.65
C THR A 7 -5.63 5.94 -9.81
N LEU A 8 -4.64 6.60 -10.39
CA LEU A 8 -3.42 6.95 -9.65
C LEU A 8 -3.74 7.91 -8.48
N GLU A 9 -4.65 8.85 -8.71
CA GLU A 9 -5.05 9.87 -7.74
C GLU A 9 -5.78 9.24 -6.55
N SER A 10 -6.70 8.30 -6.80
CA SER A 10 -7.44 7.63 -5.73
C SER A 10 -6.56 6.68 -4.91
N VAL A 11 -5.60 6.01 -5.56
CA VAL A 11 -4.57 5.21 -4.86
C VAL A 11 -3.70 6.12 -3.99
N SER A 12 -3.21 7.24 -4.55
CA SER A 12 -2.39 8.18 -3.81
C SER A 12 -3.13 8.76 -2.61
N ALA A 13 -4.38 9.19 -2.80
CA ALA A 13 -5.24 9.71 -1.73
C ALA A 13 -5.42 8.65 -0.64
N ALA A 14 -5.78 7.42 -1.00
CA ALA A 14 -5.97 6.34 -0.02
C ALA A 14 -4.72 6.08 0.83
N LEU A 15 -3.51 6.13 0.24
CA LEU A 15 -2.26 5.96 0.96
C LEU A 15 -1.99 7.10 1.93
N HIS A 16 -2.21 8.35 1.51
CA HIS A 16 -2.01 9.53 2.34
C HIS A 16 -3.04 9.62 3.46
N ASP A 17 -4.32 9.36 3.15
CA ASP A 17 -5.41 9.33 4.12
C ASP A 17 -5.19 8.24 5.18
N THR A 18 -4.65 7.08 4.77
CA THR A 18 -4.28 6.02 5.71
C THR A 18 -3.15 6.48 6.65
N ALA A 19 -2.10 7.11 6.11
CA ALA A 19 -1.01 7.63 6.94
C ALA A 19 -1.51 8.70 7.92
N ALA A 20 -2.32 9.64 7.44
CA ALA A 20 -2.93 10.69 8.25
C ALA A 20 -3.86 10.13 9.34
N GLY A 21 -4.74 9.19 8.97
CA GLY A 21 -5.67 8.53 9.91
C GLY A 21 -4.97 7.74 11.01
N LEU A 22 -3.76 7.23 10.75
CA LEU A 22 -2.92 6.56 11.74
C LEU A 22 -2.01 7.53 12.52
N GLY A 23 -1.99 8.81 12.18
CA GLY A 23 -1.05 9.78 12.76
C GLY A 23 0.42 9.49 12.41
N LEU A 24 0.66 8.78 11.30
CA LEU A 24 1.99 8.35 10.87
C LEU A 24 2.47 9.19 9.69
N GLY A 25 3.79 9.43 9.64
CA GLY A 25 4.42 9.96 8.44
C GLY A 25 4.44 8.94 7.30
N MET A 26 4.32 9.40 6.06
CA MET A 26 4.25 8.52 4.88
C MET A 26 5.42 7.55 4.77
N GLY A 27 6.61 7.88 5.29
CA GLY A 27 7.75 6.96 5.34
C GLY A 27 7.47 5.65 6.09
N LYS A 28 6.65 5.70 7.16
CA LYS A 28 6.27 4.52 7.96
C LYS A 28 5.25 3.63 7.26
N VAL A 29 4.45 4.17 6.35
CA VAL A 29 3.48 3.41 5.54
C VAL A 29 4.12 2.92 4.23
N ALA A 30 4.88 3.78 3.56
CA ALA A 30 5.41 3.53 2.23
C ALA A 30 6.45 2.39 2.21
N GLN A 31 7.36 2.31 3.19
CA GLN A 31 8.39 1.27 3.19
C GLN A 31 7.81 -0.15 3.38
N PRO A 32 6.93 -0.43 4.37
CA PRO A 32 6.26 -1.72 4.46
C PRO A 32 5.44 -2.05 3.21
N LEU A 33 4.76 -1.05 2.64
CA LEU A 33 3.99 -1.25 1.42
C LEU A 33 4.88 -1.60 0.21
N ARG A 34 6.08 -1.01 0.08
CA ARG A 34 7.05 -1.43 -0.94
C ARG A 34 7.39 -2.90 -0.81
N VAL A 35 7.73 -3.33 0.41
CA VAL A 35 8.04 -4.75 0.65
C VAL A 35 6.86 -5.64 0.28
N ALA A 36 5.64 -5.26 0.64
CA ALA A 36 4.44 -6.02 0.27
C ALA A 36 4.25 -6.11 -1.26
N ILE A 37 4.41 -5.00 -1.98
CA ILE A 37 4.08 -4.92 -3.41
C ILE A 37 5.20 -5.43 -4.31
N THR A 38 6.46 -5.19 -3.97
CA THR A 38 7.62 -5.48 -4.84
C THR A 38 8.57 -6.53 -4.27
N GLY A 39 8.44 -6.89 -2.99
CA GLY A 39 9.41 -7.74 -2.30
C GLY A 39 10.73 -7.04 -1.94
N THR A 40 10.83 -5.72 -2.17
CA THR A 40 12.03 -4.91 -1.92
C THR A 40 11.68 -3.67 -1.09
N GLN A 41 12.67 -3.10 -0.40
CA GLN A 41 12.44 -1.89 0.41
C GLN A 41 12.39 -0.59 -0.43
N VAL A 42 12.84 -0.66 -1.68
CA VAL A 42 12.95 0.48 -2.61
C VAL A 42 12.17 0.16 -3.88
N SER A 43 11.45 1.16 -4.38
CA SER A 43 10.68 1.15 -5.62
C SER A 43 10.73 2.56 -6.23
N PRO A 44 10.21 2.75 -7.46
CA PRO A 44 9.72 4.06 -7.90
C PRO A 44 8.65 4.63 -6.94
N ASP A 45 7.98 5.70 -7.33
CA ASP A 45 6.87 6.24 -6.54
C ASP A 45 5.89 5.13 -6.12
N ILE A 46 5.54 5.10 -4.82
CA ILE A 46 4.77 3.98 -4.26
C ILE A 46 3.32 4.01 -4.75
N SER A 47 2.72 5.19 -4.93
CA SER A 47 1.37 5.32 -5.47
C SER A 47 1.31 4.80 -6.91
N GLN A 48 2.30 5.17 -7.75
CA GLN A 48 2.42 4.63 -9.11
C GLN A 48 2.63 3.11 -9.11
N THR A 49 3.50 2.61 -8.25
CA THR A 49 3.82 1.18 -8.15
C THR A 49 2.58 0.36 -7.77
N VAL A 50 1.78 0.83 -6.80
CA VAL A 50 0.51 0.19 -6.39
C VAL A 50 -0.54 0.29 -7.51
N TYR A 51 -0.69 1.46 -8.11
CA TYR A 51 -1.63 1.68 -9.21
C TYR A 51 -1.37 0.71 -10.38
N LEU A 52 -0.11 0.62 -10.83
CA LEU A 52 0.32 -0.24 -11.94
C LEU A 52 0.24 -1.74 -11.62
N ALA A 53 0.41 -2.13 -10.34
CA ALA A 53 0.15 -3.51 -9.94
C ALA A 53 -1.33 -3.89 -10.15
N GLY A 54 -2.23 -2.91 -10.11
CA GLY A 54 -3.67 -3.12 -10.23
C GLY A 54 -4.31 -3.56 -8.92
N ARG A 55 -5.56 -3.14 -8.69
CA ARG A 55 -6.28 -3.31 -7.42
C ARG A 55 -6.22 -4.73 -6.85
N GLY A 56 -6.61 -5.71 -7.67
CA GLY A 56 -6.72 -7.10 -7.22
C GLY A 56 -5.37 -7.70 -6.83
N GLN A 57 -4.29 -7.38 -7.55
CA GLN A 57 -2.96 -7.89 -7.23
C GLN A 57 -2.34 -7.14 -6.06
N ALA A 58 -2.53 -5.82 -5.98
CA ALA A 58 -2.05 -5.04 -4.84
C ALA A 58 -2.64 -5.54 -3.52
N LEU A 59 -3.96 -5.75 -3.47
CA LEU A 59 -4.63 -6.30 -2.28
C LEU A 59 -4.14 -7.71 -1.93
N LYS A 60 -4.07 -8.63 -2.91
CA LYS A 60 -3.54 -9.99 -2.70
C LYS A 60 -2.12 -9.98 -2.13
N ARG A 61 -1.26 -9.08 -2.60
CA ARG A 61 0.12 -8.94 -2.14
C ARG A 61 0.20 -8.37 -0.72
N ILE A 62 -0.64 -7.38 -0.39
CA ILE A 62 -0.76 -6.83 0.96
C ILE A 62 -1.22 -7.93 1.93
N ASP A 63 -2.28 -8.67 1.60
CA ASP A 63 -2.77 -9.78 2.43
C ASP A 63 -1.69 -10.84 2.65
N ALA A 64 -0.96 -11.22 1.58
CA ALA A 64 0.14 -12.18 1.69
C ALA A 64 1.31 -11.66 2.54
N ALA A 65 1.54 -10.35 2.60
CA ALA A 65 2.54 -9.75 3.48
C ALA A 65 2.08 -9.75 4.94
N LEU A 66 0.81 -9.42 5.19
CA LEU A 66 0.22 -9.44 6.53
C LEU A 66 0.24 -10.86 7.13
N MET A 67 -0.02 -11.90 6.33
CA MET A 67 0.08 -13.30 6.76
C MET A 67 1.48 -13.74 7.21
N LYS A 68 2.53 -12.96 6.89
CA LYS A 68 3.91 -13.25 7.30
C LYS A 68 4.31 -12.55 8.60
N LEU A 69 3.47 -11.65 9.11
CA LEU A 69 3.72 -11.00 10.37
C LEU A 69 3.45 -11.98 11.53
N PRO A 70 4.25 -11.94 12.60
CA PRO A 70 3.95 -12.70 13.80
C PRO A 70 2.63 -12.21 14.43
N ALA A 71 1.95 -13.08 15.18
CA ALA A 71 0.59 -12.84 15.68
C ALA A 71 0.48 -11.69 16.70
N ASP A 72 1.62 -11.22 17.19
CA ASP A 72 1.83 -10.18 18.20
C ASP A 72 2.52 -8.92 17.66
N ALA A 73 2.62 -8.78 16.33
CA ALA A 73 3.19 -7.61 15.64
C ALA A 73 2.32 -6.35 15.70
#